data_AF-A0A1H2B7H4-F1
#
_entry.id   AF-A0A1H2B7H4-F1
#
_cell.length_a   1.000
_cell.length_b   1.000
_cell.length_c   1.000
_cell.angle_alpha   90.00
_cell.angle_beta   90.00
_cell.angle_gamma   90.00
#
_symmetry.space_group_name_H-M   'P 1'
#
loop_
_entity.id
_entity.type
_entity.pdbx_description
1 polymer ?
#
loop_
_entity_poly.entity_id
_entity_poly.type
_entity_poly.pdbx_seq_one_letter_code
_entity_poly.pdbx_strand_id
1 'polypeptide(L)'
;MKLKPAATEAVLTVPLLLGGCASDGYGIDALKAPAGPEDTFPNDANFLEQVDPTTLRFLVEDDGRRFFAAQSSDGAQACLAVVNVNQQVTDYAGCAVAAGSSSNKIVTVSGTDKRPATLVPDYADAVYLESEGLRRIHQNVYVGP
;
A
#
# COMPACT_ATOMS: atom_id res chain seq x y z
N MET A 1 -34.26 23.96 56.56
CA MET A 1 -32.86 23.56 56.82
C MET A 1 -32.50 22.38 55.93
N LYS A 2 -31.44 22.55 55.12
CA LYS A 2 -30.45 21.59 54.60
C LYS A 2 -30.82 20.41 53.66
N LEU A 3 -30.21 20.49 52.45
CA LEU A 3 -29.53 19.47 51.59
C LEU A 3 -30.32 18.19 51.18
N LYS A 4 -30.23 17.60 49.97
CA LYS A 4 -29.27 17.63 48.84
C LYS A 4 -29.94 16.88 47.64
N PRO A 5 -29.48 17.06 46.39
CA PRO A 5 -29.99 16.30 45.24
C PRO A 5 -29.30 14.92 45.16
N ALA A 6 -30.05 13.88 44.74
CA ALA A 6 -29.50 12.56 44.45
C ALA A 6 -29.49 12.36 42.93
N ALA A 7 -28.27 12.19 42.41
CA ALA A 7 -27.96 11.86 41.04
C ALA A 7 -28.46 10.45 40.69
N THR A 8 -28.80 10.23 39.43
CA THR A 8 -28.82 8.87 38.86
C THR A 8 -28.14 8.93 37.51
N GLU A 9 -27.03 8.22 37.44
CA GLU A 9 -26.02 8.24 36.39
C GLU A 9 -26.55 7.55 35.13
N ALA A 10 -26.43 8.24 33.99
CA ALA A 10 -26.57 7.62 32.68
C ALA A 10 -25.28 6.84 32.40
N VAL A 11 -25.35 5.51 32.48
CA VAL A 11 -24.26 4.61 32.09
C VAL A 11 -24.14 4.66 30.57
N LEU A 12 -23.21 5.48 30.08
CA LEU A 12 -22.82 5.53 28.68
C LEU A 12 -21.81 4.39 28.44
N THR A 13 -22.30 3.23 28.01
CA THR A 13 -21.47 2.13 27.52
C THR A 13 -20.83 2.56 26.21
N VAL A 14 -19.57 3.00 26.26
CA VAL A 14 -18.72 3.17 25.08
C VAL A 14 -18.29 1.77 24.65
N PRO A 15 -18.72 1.24 23.49
CA PRO A 15 -18.11 0.03 22.97
C PRO A 15 -16.65 0.38 22.63
N LEU A 16 -15.72 -0.20 23.37
CA LEU A 16 -14.32 -0.30 22.99
C LEU A 16 -14.28 -0.99 21.63
N LEU A 17 -14.13 -0.20 20.57
CA LEU A 17 -13.73 -0.70 19.25
C LEU A 17 -12.43 -1.47 19.46
N LEU A 18 -12.52 -2.79 19.31
CA LEU A 18 -11.35 -3.65 19.23
C LEU A 18 -10.47 -3.10 18.10
N GLY A 19 -9.38 -2.44 18.47
CA GLY A 19 -8.26 -2.22 17.58
C GLY A 19 -7.80 -3.58 17.12
N GLY A 20 -8.25 -4.00 15.94
CA GLY A 20 -7.73 -5.18 15.28
C GLY A 20 -6.23 -5.02 15.20
N CYS A 21 -5.50 -6.00 15.73
CA CYS A 21 -4.08 -6.11 15.53
C CYS A 21 -3.83 -6.14 14.02
N ALA A 22 -3.47 -4.99 13.44
CA ALA A 22 -2.86 -4.98 12.13
C ALA A 22 -1.57 -5.78 12.28
N SER A 23 -1.51 -6.94 11.65
CA SER A 23 -0.28 -7.72 11.50
C SER A 23 0.86 -6.74 11.21
N ASP A 24 1.96 -6.87 11.96
CA ASP A 24 3.15 -6.03 11.81
C ASP A 24 3.48 -5.92 10.33
N GLY A 25 3.13 -4.76 9.77
CA GLY A 25 2.99 -4.57 8.35
C GLY A 25 4.29 -4.87 7.63
N TYR A 26 4.16 -5.27 6.38
CA TYR A 26 5.16 -5.62 5.36
C TYR A 26 6.21 -4.53 5.06
N GLY A 27 6.48 -3.66 6.02
CA GLY A 27 7.20 -2.41 5.88
C GLY A 27 6.47 -1.42 5.00
N ILE A 28 5.15 -1.48 4.82
CA ILE A 28 4.42 -0.51 3.98
C ILE A 28 3.21 0.02 4.74
N ASP A 29 3.40 1.12 5.44
CA ASP A 29 2.37 1.80 6.22
C ASP A 29 1.26 2.38 5.35
N ALA A 30 1.56 2.70 4.08
CA ALA A 30 0.56 3.17 3.12
C ALA A 30 -0.64 2.19 3.00
N LEU A 31 -0.41 0.88 3.12
CA LEU A 31 -1.46 -0.15 3.01
C LEU A 31 -2.37 -0.23 4.23
N LYS A 32 -2.00 0.40 5.35
CA LYS A 32 -2.79 0.43 6.59
C LYS A 32 -3.81 1.57 6.61
N ALA A 33 -3.65 2.57 5.76
CA ALA A 33 -4.60 3.68 5.66
C ALA A 33 -5.98 3.15 5.22
N PRO A 34 -7.10 3.78 5.61
CA PRO A 34 -8.41 3.46 5.03
C PRO A 34 -8.41 3.69 3.52
N ALA A 35 -9.20 2.90 2.78
CA ALA A 35 -9.34 3.09 1.34
C ALA A 35 -9.96 4.46 1.01
N GLY A 36 -9.36 5.17 0.05
CA GLY A 36 -9.83 6.42 -0.52
C GLY A 36 -10.47 6.24 -1.91
N PRO A 37 -11.02 7.32 -2.49
CA PRO A 37 -11.70 7.26 -3.79
C PRO A 37 -10.77 6.89 -4.97
N GLU A 38 -9.47 7.17 -4.84
CA GLU A 38 -8.47 6.89 -5.87
C GLU A 38 -8.01 5.42 -5.88
N ASP A 39 -8.34 4.64 -4.85
CA ASP A 39 -8.01 3.21 -4.71
C ASP A 39 -8.87 2.30 -5.61
N THR A 40 -9.43 2.88 -6.67
CA THR A 40 -10.20 2.16 -7.69
C THR A 40 -9.23 1.62 -8.74
N PHE A 41 -8.96 0.32 -8.68
CA PHE A 41 -8.14 -0.34 -9.69
C PHE A 41 -8.95 -0.52 -11.00
N PRO A 42 -8.41 -0.13 -12.16
CA PRO A 42 -9.03 -0.45 -13.43
C PRO A 42 -9.09 -1.98 -13.58
N ASN A 43 -10.19 -2.50 -14.12
CA ASN A 43 -10.51 -3.93 -14.16
C ASN A 43 -9.42 -4.79 -14.86
N ASP A 44 -8.39 -5.18 -14.12
CA ASP A 44 -7.50 -6.29 -14.45
C ASP A 44 -7.73 -7.39 -13.40
N ALA A 45 -8.49 -8.41 -13.85
CA ALA A 45 -8.91 -9.52 -13.01
C ALA A 45 -7.72 -10.33 -12.47
N ASN A 46 -6.62 -10.43 -13.21
CA ASN A 46 -5.51 -11.29 -12.82
C ASN A 46 -4.75 -10.74 -11.61
N PHE A 47 -4.55 -9.42 -11.54
CA PHE A 47 -3.95 -8.79 -10.37
C PHE A 47 -4.89 -8.85 -9.16
N LEU A 48 -6.17 -8.54 -9.37
CA LEU A 48 -7.17 -8.51 -8.30
C LEU A 48 -7.45 -9.89 -7.70
N GLU A 49 -7.24 -10.98 -8.44
CA GLU A 49 -7.33 -12.35 -7.91
C GLU A 49 -6.18 -12.73 -6.98
N GLN A 50 -5.03 -12.04 -7.07
CA GLN A 50 -3.82 -12.36 -6.30
C GLN A 50 -3.72 -11.55 -5.00
N VAL A 51 -4.50 -10.47 -4.85
CA VAL A 51 -4.35 -9.50 -3.77
C VAL A 51 -5.58 -9.42 -2.88
N ASP A 52 -5.37 -9.03 -1.62
CA ASP A 52 -6.46 -8.62 -0.74
C ASP A 52 -6.96 -7.22 -1.16
N PRO A 53 -8.17 -7.10 -1.72
CA PRO A 53 -8.71 -5.84 -2.21
C PRO A 53 -8.89 -4.80 -1.10
N THR A 54 -8.97 -5.22 0.17
CA THR A 54 -9.09 -4.28 1.29
C THR A 54 -7.79 -3.52 1.57
N THR A 55 -6.66 -4.06 1.11
CA THR A 55 -5.32 -3.48 1.27
C THR A 55 -4.86 -2.69 0.04
N LEU A 56 -5.61 -2.73 -1.06
CA LEU A 56 -5.28 -2.05 -2.30
C LEU A 56 -5.26 -0.53 -2.10
N ARG A 57 -4.11 0.09 -2.35
CA ARG A 57 -3.94 1.54 -2.28
C ARG A 57 -3.31 2.08 -3.55
N PHE A 58 -3.88 3.15 -4.06
CA PHE A 58 -3.23 4.08 -4.95
C PHE A 58 -2.14 4.81 -4.17
N LEU A 59 -0.93 4.83 -4.74
CA LEU A 59 0.23 5.43 -4.09
C LEU A 59 0.58 6.78 -4.73
N VAL A 60 0.62 6.84 -6.06
CA VAL A 60 1.00 8.04 -6.81
C VAL A 60 0.67 7.88 -8.29
N GLU A 61 0.52 9.02 -8.98
CA GLU A 61 0.60 9.11 -10.44
C GLU A 61 1.90 9.83 -10.84
N ASP A 62 2.67 9.24 -11.75
CA ASP A 62 3.89 9.83 -12.30
C ASP A 62 4.03 9.47 -13.79
N ASP A 63 4.25 10.48 -14.62
CA ASP A 63 4.45 10.35 -16.08
C ASP A 63 3.35 9.51 -16.79
N GLY A 64 2.08 9.81 -16.49
CA GLY A 64 0.93 9.13 -17.09
C GLY A 64 0.73 7.67 -16.64
N ARG A 65 1.38 7.27 -15.54
CA ARG A 65 1.25 5.95 -14.92
C ARG A 65 0.74 6.08 -13.49
N ARG A 66 -0.27 5.28 -13.13
CA ARG A 66 -0.80 5.15 -11.78
C ARG A 66 -0.20 3.92 -11.12
N PHE A 67 0.29 4.09 -9.90
CA PHE A 67 0.97 3.06 -9.14
C PHE A 67 0.09 2.64 -7.98
N PHE A 68 -0.18 1.33 -7.91
CA PHE A 68 -0.99 0.72 -6.87
C PHE A 68 -0.17 -0.33 -6.14
N ALA A 69 -0.37 -0.42 -4.84
CA ALA A 69 0.17 -1.51 -4.04
C ALA A 69 -0.93 -2.19 -3.24
N ALA A 70 -0.73 -3.48 -2.98
CA ALA A 70 -1.63 -4.30 -2.19
C ALA A 70 -0.83 -5.43 -1.54
N GLN A 71 -1.43 -6.10 -0.57
CA GLN A 71 -0.93 -7.36 -0.04
C GLN A 71 -1.54 -8.51 -0.83
N SER A 72 -0.82 -9.63 -0.94
CA SER A 72 -1.44 -10.86 -1.44
C SER A 72 -2.57 -11.32 -0.52
N SER A 73 -3.53 -12.08 -1.05
CA SER A 73 -4.70 -12.56 -0.29
C SER A 73 -4.35 -13.44 0.91
N ASP A 74 -3.19 -14.10 0.88
CA ASP A 74 -2.63 -14.89 1.99
C ASP A 74 -1.79 -14.05 2.98
N GLY A 75 -1.61 -12.76 2.70
CA GLY A 75 -0.77 -11.86 3.47
C GLY A 75 0.70 -12.27 3.49
N ALA A 76 1.23 -12.98 2.49
CA ALA A 76 2.65 -13.35 2.45
C ALA A 76 3.52 -12.38 1.63
N GLN A 77 2.90 -11.64 0.70
CA GLN A 77 3.60 -10.85 -0.31
C GLN A 77 3.06 -9.42 -0.33
N ALA A 78 3.93 -8.49 -0.75
CA ALA A 78 3.49 -7.18 -1.19
C ALA A 78 3.62 -7.09 -2.71
N CYS A 79 2.63 -6.48 -3.31
CA CYS A 79 2.43 -6.43 -4.75
C CYS A 79 2.45 -4.99 -5.23
N LEU A 80 3.01 -4.79 -6.42
CA LEU A 80 3.00 -3.51 -7.13
C LEU A 80 2.34 -3.72 -8.49
N ALA A 81 1.42 -2.84 -8.83
CA ALA A 81 0.83 -2.73 -10.15
C ALA A 81 1.04 -1.32 -10.71
N VAL A 82 1.37 -1.26 -12.00
CA VAL A 82 1.52 0.00 -12.75
C VAL A 82 0.52 -0.01 -13.89
N VAL A 83 -0.33 1.01 -13.93
CA VAL A 83 -1.40 1.16 -14.93
C VAL A 83 -1.20 2.45 -15.71
N ASN A 84 -1.23 2.37 -17.04
CA ASN A 84 -1.17 3.57 -17.88
C ASN A 84 -2.53 4.29 -17.90
N VAL A 85 -2.54 5.61 -17.66
CA VAL A 85 -3.76 6.45 -17.61
C VAL A 85 -4.53 6.42 -18.94
N ASN A 86 -3.81 6.29 -20.06
CA ASN A 86 -4.38 6.30 -21.42
C ASN A 86 -4.81 4.91 -21.93
N GLN A 87 -4.80 3.87 -21.07
CA GLN A 87 -5.22 2.48 -21.28
C GLN A 87 -5.17 1.96 -22.73
N GLN A 88 -4.21 1.08 -23.08
CA GLN A 88 -4.51 -0.02 -24.03
C GLN A 88 -3.69 -1.31 -23.86
N VAL A 89 -2.41 -1.35 -23.43
CA VAL A 89 -1.66 -2.64 -23.51
C VAL A 89 -0.57 -2.86 -22.44
N THR A 90 -0.34 -1.98 -21.46
CA THR A 90 0.85 -2.12 -20.60
C THR A 90 0.55 -1.92 -19.13
N ASP A 91 -0.35 -2.75 -18.62
CA ASP A 91 -0.47 -2.93 -17.18
C ASP A 91 0.49 -4.07 -16.81
N TYR A 92 1.37 -3.81 -15.85
CA TYR A 92 2.31 -4.81 -15.37
C TYR A 92 2.32 -4.79 -13.86
N ALA A 93 2.33 -5.99 -13.30
CA ALA A 93 2.26 -6.19 -11.87
C ALA A 93 3.12 -7.37 -11.45
N GLY A 94 3.45 -7.39 -10.17
CA GLY A 94 4.24 -8.45 -9.57
C GLY A 94 4.18 -8.38 -8.05
N CYS A 95 4.30 -9.55 -7.43
CA CYS A 95 4.32 -9.72 -5.99
C CYS A 95 5.64 -10.36 -5.58
N ALA A 96 6.13 -9.99 -4.41
CA ALA A 96 7.28 -10.65 -3.80
C ALA A 96 7.11 -10.72 -2.29
N VAL A 97 7.79 -11.68 -1.69
CA VAL A 97 7.82 -11.84 -0.24
C VAL A 97 8.39 -10.56 0.38
N ALA A 98 7.57 -9.88 1.18
CA ALA A 98 8.01 -8.70 1.91
C ALA A 98 8.64 -9.07 3.26
N ALA A 99 8.36 -10.27 3.79
CA ALA A 99 8.88 -10.73 5.07
C ALA A 99 10.34 -11.17 4.99
N GLY A 100 11.20 -10.55 5.80
CA GLY A 100 12.53 -11.10 6.15
C GLY A 100 13.69 -10.68 5.25
N SER A 101 13.52 -9.75 4.32
CA SER A 101 14.65 -9.22 3.57
C SER A 101 15.12 -7.89 4.16
N SER A 102 16.38 -7.82 4.60
CA SER A 102 17.16 -6.59 4.77
C SER A 102 17.37 -5.84 3.44
N SER A 103 16.51 -6.08 2.47
CA SER A 103 16.56 -5.55 1.13
C SER A 103 15.88 -4.19 1.11
N ASN A 104 16.53 -3.22 0.47
CA ASN A 104 15.93 -1.92 0.18
C ASN A 104 14.81 -2.02 -0.88
N LYS A 105 14.56 -3.20 -1.46
CA LYS A 105 13.58 -3.44 -2.53
C LYS A 105 12.76 -4.70 -2.24
N ILE A 106 11.44 -4.61 -2.42
CA ILE A 106 10.52 -5.75 -2.32
C ILE A 106 10.35 -6.40 -3.69
N VAL A 107 9.81 -5.64 -4.65
CA VAL A 107 9.57 -6.12 -6.01
C VAL A 107 9.93 -5.04 -7.00
N THR A 108 10.51 -5.44 -8.13
CA THR A 108 10.67 -4.58 -9.30
C THR A 108 9.88 -5.17 -10.44
N VAL A 109 9.01 -4.36 -11.03
CA VAL A 109 8.14 -4.73 -12.14
C VAL A 109 8.50 -3.87 -13.35
N SER A 110 8.42 -4.44 -14.55
CA SER A 110 8.63 -3.72 -15.79
C SER A 110 7.70 -4.27 -16.86
N GLY A 111 7.04 -3.36 -17.59
CA GLY A 111 6.22 -3.72 -18.73
C GLY A 111 7.02 -3.72 -20.03
N THR A 112 6.29 -3.81 -21.15
CA THR A 112 6.88 -3.70 -22.48
C THR A 112 7.40 -2.30 -22.80
N ASP A 113 7.00 -1.29 -22.02
CA ASP A 113 7.51 0.08 -22.08
C ASP A 113 8.96 0.19 -21.56
N LYS A 114 9.49 -0.87 -20.92
CA LYS A 114 10.83 -0.92 -20.32
C LYS A 114 11.06 0.17 -19.28
N ARG A 115 10.00 0.62 -18.59
CA ARG A 115 10.08 1.64 -17.54
C ARG A 115 9.92 0.98 -16.18
N PRO A 116 10.99 0.46 -15.57
CA PRO A 116 10.89 -0.29 -14.33
C PRO A 116 10.36 0.55 -13.18
N ALA A 117 9.60 -0.10 -12.30
CA ALA A 117 9.09 0.46 -11.07
C ALA A 117 9.39 -0.49 -9.91
N THR A 118 9.80 0.06 -8.78
CA THR A 118 10.24 -0.71 -7.62
C THR A 118 9.42 -0.32 -6.40
N LEU A 119 8.81 -1.33 -5.76
CA LEU A 119 8.19 -1.21 -4.46
C LEU A 119 9.24 -1.43 -3.38
N VAL A 120 9.26 -0.56 -2.37
CA VAL A 120 10.23 -0.59 -1.28
C VAL A 120 9.53 -0.48 0.08
N PRO A 121 10.11 -1.04 1.15
CA PRO A 121 9.59 -0.83 2.49
C PRO A 121 9.89 0.60 2.98
N ASP A 122 9.20 1.05 4.02
CA ASP A 122 9.30 2.36 4.66
C ASP A 122 10.69 2.60 5.25
N TYR A 123 11.38 1.52 5.63
CA TYR A 123 12.74 1.57 6.16
C TYR A 123 13.82 1.51 5.08
N ALA A 124 13.48 1.53 3.80
CA ALA A 124 14.45 1.47 2.71
C ALA A 124 15.42 2.66 2.74
N ASP A 125 16.71 2.37 2.52
CA ASP A 125 17.76 3.38 2.40
C ASP A 125 17.63 4.13 1.06
N ALA A 126 17.06 5.34 1.13
CA ALA A 126 16.88 6.20 -0.02
C ALA A 126 18.21 6.58 -0.69
N VAL A 127 19.29 6.80 0.08
CA VAL A 127 20.59 7.18 -0.47
C VAL A 127 21.17 6.04 -1.30
N TYR A 128 21.04 4.80 -0.80
CA TYR A 128 21.42 3.62 -1.55
C TYR A 128 20.63 3.49 -2.86
N LEU A 129 19.30 3.59 -2.79
CA LEU A 129 18.42 3.46 -3.97
C LEU A 129 18.71 4.54 -5.02
N GLU A 130 18.88 5.79 -4.61
CA GLU A 130 19.21 6.89 -5.50
C GLU A 130 20.61 6.75 -6.11
N SER A 131 21.57 6.17 -5.37
CA SER A 131 22.91 5.85 -5.90
C SER A 131 22.90 4.77 -6.98
N GLU A 132 21.89 3.89 -6.98
CA GLU A 132 21.63 2.92 -8.06
C GLU A 132 20.92 3.54 -9.27
N GLY A 133 20.67 4.85 -9.25
CA GLY A 133 20.02 5.59 -10.34
C GLY A 133 18.49 5.58 -10.28
N LEU A 134 17.90 5.12 -9.18
CA LEU A 134 16.45 5.14 -9.00
C LEU A 134 15.96 6.53 -8.60
N ARG A 135 14.83 6.96 -9.15
CA ARG A 135 14.15 8.20 -8.78
C ARG A 135 12.95 7.91 -7.90
N ARG A 136 12.89 8.50 -6.71
CA ARG A 136 11.73 8.40 -5.82
C ARG A 136 10.54 9.18 -6.38
N ILE A 137 9.37 8.54 -6.39
CA ILE A 137 8.09 9.18 -6.78
C ILE A 137 7.03 9.09 -5.67
N HIS A 138 7.18 8.13 -4.77
CA HIS A 138 6.39 7.98 -3.55
C HIS A 138 7.28 7.42 -2.44
N GLN A 139 6.83 7.42 -1.18
CA GLN A 139 7.61 6.84 -0.09
C GLN A 139 8.02 5.39 -0.34
N ASN A 140 7.10 4.61 -0.90
CA ASN A 140 7.29 3.19 -1.20
C ASN A 140 7.54 2.90 -2.69
N VAL A 141 7.62 3.91 -3.56
CA VAL A 141 7.77 3.69 -5.01
C VAL A 141 8.91 4.50 -5.60
N TYR A 142 9.78 3.77 -6.29
CA TYR A 142 10.86 4.29 -7.09
C TYR A 142 10.67 3.88 -8.55
N VAL A 143 11.18 4.68 -9.48
CA VAL A 143 11.26 4.33 -10.89
C VAL A 143 12.72 4.25 -11.30
N GLY A 144 13.06 3.26 -12.13
CA GLY A 144 14.42 3.07 -12.60
C GLY A 144 14.76 3.85 -13.87
N PRO A 145 16.06 3.88 -14.21
CA PRO A 145 16.58 4.54 -15.41
C PRO A 145 16.16 3.85 -16.71
#